data_AF-A0A7G5XC63-F1
#
_entry.id   AF-A0A7G5XC63-F1
#
_cell.length_a   1.000
_cell.length_b   1.000
_cell.length_c   1.000
_cell.angle_alpha   90.00
_cell.angle_beta   90.00
_cell.angle_gamma   90.00
#
_symmetry.space_group_name_H-M   'P 1'
#
loop_
_entity.id
_entity.type
_entity.pdbx_description
1 polymer ?
#
loop_
_entity_poly.entity_id
_entity_poly.type
_entity_poly.pdbx_seq_one_letter_code
_entity_poly.pdbx_strand_id
1 'polypeptide(L)'
;MIIEFKILKVFDHHNRGQFIVARQLNFKEPLVVKEGSLLNGIPIFHYLEMYPFSKEEDPQFDIYVFRPTELKGYPKEFFQEGQVVELTV
;
A
#
# COMPACT_ATOMS: atom_id res chain seq x y z
N MET A 1 8.62 12.03 -3.60
CA MET A 1 9.49 10.91 -4.06
C MET A 1 8.60 9.84 -4.68
N ILE A 2 9.03 9.14 -5.74
CA ILE A 2 8.24 8.06 -6.37
C ILE A 2 8.85 6.70 -6.02
N ILE A 3 8.02 5.79 -5.50
CA ILE A 3 8.40 4.43 -5.14
C ILE A 3 7.42 3.44 -5.77
N GLU A 4 7.93 2.39 -6.39
CA GLU A 4 7.10 1.40 -7.06
C GLU A 4 6.74 0.24 -6.13
N PHE A 5 5.52 -0.27 -6.27
CA PHE A 5 5.01 -1.42 -5.53
C PHE A 5 4.30 -2.39 -6.48
N LYS A 6 4.47 -3.70 -6.27
CA LYS A 6 3.66 -4.74 -6.93
C LYS A 6 2.54 -5.19 -6.01
N ILE A 7 1.29 -5.06 -6.46
CA ILE A 7 0.12 -5.50 -5.69
C ILE A 7 0.14 -7.02 -5.55
N LEU A 8 0.07 -7.49 -4.30
CA LEU A 8 -0.02 -8.90 -3.94
C LEU A 8 -1.46 -9.32 -3.69
N LYS A 9 -2.27 -8.44 -3.10
CA LYS A 9 -3.66 -8.71 -2.75
C LYS A 9 -4.47 -7.44 -2.74
N VAL A 10 -5.70 -7.52 -3.24
CA VAL A 10 -6.74 -6.51 -3.02
C VAL A 10 -7.92 -7.17 -2.34
N PHE A 11 -8.43 -6.56 -1.29
CA PHE A 11 -9.64 -7.05 -0.61
C PHE A 11 -10.45 -5.91 -0.03
N ASP A 12 -11.77 -6.10 0.01
CA ASP A 12 -12.71 -5.13 0.54
C ASP A 12 -13.13 -5.50 1.96
N HIS A 13 -13.13 -4.52 2.86
CA HIS A 13 -13.66 -4.65 4.21
C HIS A 13 -14.96 -3.86 4.32
N HIS A 14 -16.02 -4.53 4.74
CA HIS A 14 -17.42 -4.06 4.72
C HIS A 14 -17.67 -2.63 5.26
N ASN A 15 -16.88 -2.15 6.23
CA ASN A 15 -17.00 -0.82 6.83
C ASN A 15 -15.69 0.01 6.82
N ARG A 16 -14.64 -0.48 6.17
CA ARG A 16 -13.31 0.18 6.16
C ARG A 16 -12.80 0.44 4.73
N GLY A 17 -13.58 0.07 3.72
CA GLY A 17 -13.23 0.23 2.32
C GLY A 17 -12.24 -0.82 1.86
N GLN A 18 -11.49 -0.46 0.82
CA GLN A 18 -10.57 -1.37 0.14
C GLN A 18 -9.17 -1.33 0.77
N PHE A 19 -8.52 -2.48 0.84
CA PHE A 19 -7.13 -2.62 1.28
C PHE A 19 -6.30 -3.24 0.16
N ILE A 20 -5.11 -2.69 -0.02
CA ILE A 20 -4.18 -3.04 -1.10
C ILE A 20 -2.87 -3.48 -0.43
N VAL A 21 -2.60 -4.77 -0.43
CA VAL A 21 -1.33 -5.31 0.04
C VAL A 21 -0.37 -5.30 -1.15
N ALA A 22 0.76 -4.62 -1.02
CA ALA A 22 1.72 -4.49 -2.11
C ALA A 22 3.16 -4.56 -1.61
N ARG A 23 4.03 -5.10 -2.45
CA ARG A 23 5.45 -5.28 -2.21
C ARG A 23 6.25 -4.17 -2.89
N GLN A 24 7.03 -3.40 -2.14
CA GLN A 24 7.96 -2.41 -2.66
C GLN A 24 8.96 -3.09 -3.60
N LEU A 25 9.09 -2.54 -4.80
CA LEU A 25 10.11 -2.97 -5.76
C LEU A 25 11.43 -2.28 -5.44
N ASN A 26 12.54 -2.98 -5.67
CA ASN A 26 13.90 -2.47 -5.42
C ASN A 26 14.09 -1.97 -3.97
N PHE A 27 13.57 -2.73 -2.99
CA PHE A 27 13.66 -2.38 -1.57
C PHE A 27 15.10 -2.09 -1.14
N LYS A 28 15.31 -0.90 -0.59
CA LYS A 28 16.60 -0.47 -0.02
C LYS A 28 16.51 -0.22 1.48
N GLU A 29 15.42 0.41 1.89
CA GLU A 29 15.14 0.78 3.28
C GLU A 29 13.62 0.90 3.49
N PRO A 30 13.14 0.83 4.74
CA PRO A 30 11.75 1.02 5.08
C PRO A 30 11.30 2.45 4.77
N LEU A 31 10.10 2.59 4.23
CA LEU A 31 9.51 3.86 3.89
C LEU A 31 8.52 4.30 4.96
N VAL A 32 8.60 5.57 5.35
CA VAL A 32 7.54 6.23 6.12
C VAL A 32 6.56 6.87 5.15
N VAL A 33 5.35 6.34 5.08
CA VAL A 33 4.23 6.94 4.33
C VAL A 33 3.77 8.18 5.08
N LYS A 34 3.68 9.34 4.41
CA LYS A 34 3.29 10.61 5.03
C LYS A 34 1.84 10.97 4.71
N GLU A 35 1.26 11.85 5.52
CA GLU A 35 -0.01 12.49 5.18
C GLU A 35 0.09 13.19 3.81
N GLY A 36 -0.93 13.01 2.96
CA GLY A 36 -0.93 13.51 1.58
C GLY A 36 -0.29 12.58 0.55
N SER A 37 0.25 11.42 0.95
CA SER A 37 0.79 10.43 0.00
C SER A 37 -0.30 9.90 -0.94
N LEU A 38 0.09 9.65 -2.20
CA LEU A 38 -0.80 9.18 -3.26
C LEU A 38 -0.33 7.85 -3.84
N LEU A 39 -1.18 6.82 -3.82
CA LEU A 39 -0.95 5.56 -4.51
C LEU A 39 -1.64 5.58 -5.88
N ASN A 40 -0.87 5.63 -6.95
CA ASN A 40 -1.35 5.77 -8.33
C ASN A 40 -2.29 6.98 -8.50
N GLY A 41 -1.95 8.11 -7.86
CA GLY A 41 -2.76 9.32 -7.82
C GLY A 41 -3.92 9.30 -6.81
N ILE A 42 -4.12 8.19 -6.10
CA ILE A 42 -5.20 8.05 -5.11
C ILE A 42 -4.71 8.36 -3.71
N PRO A 43 -5.37 9.28 -2.97
CA PRO A 43 -5.04 9.53 -1.58
C PRO A 43 -5.22 8.27 -0.73
N ILE A 44 -4.20 7.97 0.08
CA ILE A 44 -4.21 6.85 1.02
C ILE A 44 -4.22 7.35 2.46
N PHE A 45 -4.82 6.56 3.36
CA PHE A 45 -4.77 6.81 4.78
C PHE A 45 -3.35 6.62 5.30
N HIS A 46 -2.91 7.62 6.08
CA HIS A 46 -1.72 7.53 6.87
C HIS A 46 -2.03 6.72 8.14
N TYR A 47 -1.70 5.43 8.13
CA TYR A 47 -1.51 4.70 9.37
C TYR A 47 -0.13 5.12 9.88
N LEU A 48 -0.09 5.71 11.08
CA LEU A 48 1.06 6.44 11.62
C LEU A 48 2.41 5.74 11.43
N GLU A 49 2.45 4.41 11.40
CA GLU A 49 3.62 3.64 10.95
C GLU A 49 3.10 2.33 10.32
N MET A 50 3.04 2.24 8.99
CA MET A 50 2.80 0.95 8.33
C MET A 50 4.09 0.15 8.39
N TYR A 51 4.33 -0.43 9.56
CA TYR A 51 5.45 -1.33 9.70
C TYR A 51 5.25 -2.56 8.84
N PRO A 52 6.33 -3.07 8.25
CA PRO A 52 6.28 -4.33 7.56
C PRO A 52 5.76 -5.43 8.49
N PHE A 53 4.88 -6.31 8.00
CA PHE A 53 4.40 -7.44 8.78
C PHE A 53 5.56 -8.44 9.00
N SER A 54 6.14 -8.46 10.22
CA SER A 54 7.19 -9.40 10.64
C SER A 54 6.68 -10.30 11.77
N LYS A 55 6.97 -11.60 11.67
CA LYS A 55 7.17 -12.45 12.85
C LYS A 55 8.66 -12.42 13.21
N GLU A 56 8.92 -12.56 14.51
CA GLU A 56 10.21 -12.46 15.20
C GLU A 56 11.39 -13.02 14.40
N GLU A 57 12.45 -12.20 14.31
CA GLU A 57 13.81 -12.51 13.79
C GLU A 57 13.97 -12.59 12.24
N ASP A 58 14.34 -11.44 11.64
CA ASP A 58 14.81 -11.18 10.25
C ASP A 58 13.79 -11.18 9.07
N PRO A 59 14.00 -10.43 7.96
CA PRO A 59 14.62 -9.11 7.75
C PRO A 59 13.53 -8.03 7.50
N GLN A 60 13.89 -6.76 7.30
CA GLN A 60 12.94 -5.69 6.94
C GLN A 60 12.07 -6.08 5.73
N PHE A 61 10.77 -6.31 5.95
CA PHE A 61 9.88 -6.71 4.86
C PHE A 61 9.55 -5.51 3.99
N ASP A 62 9.50 -5.75 2.68
CA ASP A 62 9.15 -4.78 1.66
C ASP A 62 7.62 -4.75 1.41
N ILE A 63 6.82 -5.35 2.29
CA ILE A 63 5.36 -5.45 2.13
C ILE A 63 4.66 -4.38 2.94
N TYR A 64 3.79 -3.64 2.26
CA TYR A 64 2.99 -2.57 2.80
C TYR A 64 1.52 -2.86 2.52
N VAL A 65 0.67 -2.43 3.43
CA VAL A 65 -0.76 -2.36 3.18
C VAL A 65 -1.06 -0.92 2.83
N PHE A 66 -1.98 -0.64 1.92
CA PHE A 66 -2.46 0.70 1.65
C PHE A 66 -3.97 0.68 1.76
N ARG A 67 -4.54 1.77 2.26
CA ARG A 67 -5.98 1.95 2.31
C ARG A 67 -6.32 3.28 1.66
N PRO A 68 -6.96 3.28 0.49
CA PRO A 68 -7.50 4.50 -0.08
C PRO A 68 -8.43 5.22 0.90
N THR A 69 -8.52 6.54 0.79
CA THR A 69 -9.39 7.35 1.65
C THR A 69 -10.87 7.13 1.38
N GLU A 70 -11.23 6.80 0.13
CA GLU A 70 -12.60 6.47 -0.28
C GLU A 70 -13.06 5.13 0.34
N LEU A 71 -14.16 5.17 1.08
CA LEU A 71 -14.71 4.02 1.79
C LEU A 71 -15.59 3.12 0.91
N LYS A 72 -16.13 3.65 -0.19
CA LYS A 72 -16.92 2.86 -1.15
C LYS A 72 -16.08 1.90 -1.98
N GLY A 73 -14.75 2.01 -1.91
CA GLY A 73 -13.81 1.24 -2.71
C GLY A 73 -13.73 1.75 -4.15
N TYR A 74 -12.75 1.23 -4.89
CA TYR A 74 -12.58 1.50 -6.31
C TYR A 74 -13.10 0.34 -7.15
N PRO A 75 -13.45 0.57 -8.44
CA PRO A 75 -13.78 -0.52 -9.36
C PRO A 75 -12.71 -1.61 -9.34
N LYS A 76 -13.11 -2.87 -9.53
CA LYS A 76 -12.20 -4.04 -9.45
C LYS A 76 -11.05 -3.98 -10.44
N GLU A 77 -11.21 -3.22 -11.51
CA GLU A 77 -10.23 -3.02 -12.56
C GLU A 77 -9.16 -1.98 -12.20
N PHE A 78 -9.38 -1.18 -11.14
CA PHE A 78 -8.49 -0.07 -10.79
C PHE A 78 -7.23 -0.55 -10.07
N PHE A 79 -7.40 -1.42 -9.07
CA PHE A 79 -6.32 -2.09 -8.38
C PHE A 79 -6.43 -3.60 -8.59
N GLN A 80 -5.41 -4.19 -9.19
CA GLN A 80 -5.39 -5.60 -9.56
C GLN A 80 -4.17 -6.32 -9.00
N GLU A 81 -4.33 -7.58 -8.61
CA GLU A 81 -3.21 -8.42 -8.20
C GLU A 81 -2.20 -8.55 -9.35
N GLY A 82 -0.91 -8.37 -9.04
CA GLY A 82 0.18 -8.36 -10.01
C GLY A 82 0.47 -7.01 -10.67
N GLN A 83 -0.42 -6.01 -10.54
CA GLN A 83 -0.21 -4.66 -11.05
C GLN A 83 0.96 -3.97 -10.33
N VAL A 84 1.72 -3.15 -11.08
CA VAL A 84 2.69 -2.22 -10.50
C VAL A 84 2.01 -0.85 -10.32
N VAL A 85 2.16 -0.29 -9.14
CA VAL A 85 1.61 1.01 -8.75
C VAL A 85 2.70 1.90 -8.16
N GLU A 86 2.55 3.20 -8.36
CA GLU A 86 3.49 4.21 -7.87
C GLU A 86 2.96 4.86 -6.60
N LEU A 87 3.79 4.95 -5.57
CA LEU A 87 3.53 5.75 -4.40
C LEU A 87 4.30 7.07 -4.50
N THR A 88 3.58 8.18 -4.50
CA THR A 88 4.13 9.52 -4.36
C THR A 88 4.05 9.93 -2.89
N VAL A 89 5.21 10.06 -2.23
CA VAL A 89 5.37 10.57 -0.85
C VAL A 89 5.83 12.01 -0.83
#